data_AF-A0A9E0LH30-F1
#
_entry.id   AF-A0A9E0LH30-F1
#
_cell.length_a   1.000
_cell.length_b   1.000
_cell.length_c   1.000
_cell.angle_alpha   90.00
_cell.angle_beta   90.00
_cell.angle_gamma   90.00
#
_symmetry.space_group_name_H-M   'P 1'
#
loop_
_entity.id
_entity.type
_entity.pdbx_description
1 polymer ?
#
loop_
_entity_poly.entity_id
_entity_poly.type
_entity_poly.pdbx_seq_one_letter_code
_entity_poly.pdbx_strand_id
1 'polypeptide(L)'
;MIDRAASFKAAVCGLLLVWCFSSAVNQEALALKAKQKSGRPSGSAVASADLDKLQQKALQMYLVRNYAEACKLFQECVKKKPGDASFQYYLAVSALSSNQMEIAEHALCRVVVMTDPGTEWGKLAAQALKDWKKQFSSIRPYSQLENGKLMRWDKSQGEIKIWIADGLQLPPGFVGPDLTVDKCRTLYSMFDRPGFFEHLSRVDHYVPSYASIVKEGINDWAWVAAEGIVKFKFVDDPRKADVLYFWCPQSGGDSVGRTYYPWTGVARARCIVHVETEYLRKWGAQTPKQLRQTSAHEFGHVLGLGQHSSESSDVMCGHGVTVSWRERAQYSNISPVTRNDFVTLRALYDLPPDDLFLPIPEK
;
A
#
# COMPACT_ATOMS: atom_id res chain seq x y z
N MET A 1 11.19 37.26 22.61
CA MET A 1 11.08 37.89 21.27
C MET A 1 11.38 36.95 20.10
N ILE A 2 11.94 35.75 20.32
CA ILE A 2 12.31 34.82 19.23
C ILE A 2 11.12 33.93 18.77
N ASP A 3 10.07 33.74 19.59
CA ASP A 3 8.90 32.89 19.23
C ASP A 3 7.91 33.51 18.23
N ARG A 4 7.89 34.83 18.04
CA ARG A 4 6.94 35.47 17.10
C ARG A 4 7.35 35.33 15.63
N ALA A 5 8.64 35.13 15.35
CA ALA A 5 9.15 35.02 13.99
C ALA A 5 8.83 33.67 13.32
N ALA A 6 8.71 32.59 14.10
CA ALA A 6 8.33 31.27 13.59
C ALA A 6 6.85 31.21 13.19
N SER A 7 5.98 31.85 13.98
CA SER A 7 4.54 31.95 13.69
C SER A 7 4.26 32.81 12.44
N PHE A 8 5.06 33.87 12.23
CA PHE A 8 4.93 34.73 11.06
C PHE A 8 5.35 34.05 9.75
N LYS A 9 6.43 33.24 9.74
CA LYS A 9 6.84 32.48 8.55
C LYS A 9 5.83 31.39 8.15
N ALA A 10 5.19 30.74 9.13
CA ALA A 10 4.11 29.79 8.88
C ALA A 10 2.86 30.48 8.31
N ALA A 11 2.51 31.67 8.82
CA ALA A 11 1.39 32.45 8.31
C ALA A 11 1.61 32.98 6.87
N VAL A 12 2.84 33.41 6.54
CA VAL A 12 3.19 33.92 5.21
C VAL A 12 3.27 32.79 4.16
N CYS A 13 3.79 31.61 4.53
CA CYS A 13 3.74 30.44 3.64
C CYS A 13 2.29 29.94 3.45
N GLY A 14 1.47 29.99 4.49
CA GLY A 14 0.04 29.70 4.40
C GLY A 14 -0.71 30.68 3.49
N LEU A 15 -0.38 31.97 3.53
CA LEU A 15 -1.01 32.99 2.67
C LEU A 15 -0.62 32.86 1.18
N LEU A 16 0.63 32.53 0.88
CA LEU A 16 1.08 32.31 -0.50
C LEU A 16 0.52 31.02 -1.10
N LEU A 17 0.37 29.96 -0.30
CA LEU A 17 -0.34 28.75 -0.70
C LEU A 17 -1.83 29.05 -0.92
N VAL A 18 -2.50 29.77 -0.01
CA VAL A 18 -3.93 30.12 -0.17
C VAL A 18 -4.20 30.95 -1.42
N TRP A 19 -3.28 31.83 -1.85
CA TRP A 19 -3.47 32.67 -3.03
C TRP A 19 -3.30 31.90 -4.35
N CYS A 20 -2.29 31.03 -4.46
CA CYS A 20 -2.14 30.14 -5.62
C CYS A 20 -3.26 29.06 -5.69
N PHE A 21 -3.80 28.65 -4.55
CA PHE A 21 -4.93 27.72 -4.48
C PHE A 21 -6.27 28.36 -4.85
N SER A 22 -6.51 29.62 -4.48
CA SER A 22 -7.79 30.28 -4.78
C SER A 22 -8.06 30.41 -6.28
N SER A 23 -7.04 30.45 -7.14
CA SER A 23 -7.21 30.54 -8.59
C SER A 23 -7.47 29.16 -9.22
N ALA A 24 -6.73 28.12 -8.83
CA ALA A 24 -6.89 26.76 -9.35
C ALA A 24 -8.23 26.13 -8.93
N VAL A 25 -8.64 26.32 -7.67
CA VAL A 25 -9.88 25.77 -7.12
C VAL A 25 -11.11 26.44 -7.74
N ASN A 26 -11.02 27.73 -8.05
CA ASN A 26 -12.08 28.43 -8.78
C ASN A 26 -12.21 27.92 -10.22
N GLN A 27 -11.11 27.57 -10.91
CA GLN A 27 -11.18 27.02 -12.26
C GLN A 27 -11.81 25.63 -12.30
N GLU A 28 -11.49 24.77 -11.34
CA GLU A 28 -12.04 23.40 -11.27
C GLU A 28 -13.54 23.40 -10.88
N ALA A 29 -13.94 24.28 -9.96
CA ALA A 29 -15.35 24.50 -9.62
C ALA A 29 -16.18 25.06 -10.81
N LEU A 30 -15.56 25.86 -11.67
CA LEU A 30 -16.18 26.34 -12.92
C LEU A 30 -16.28 25.22 -13.96
N ALA A 31 -15.29 24.33 -14.06
CA ALA A 31 -15.31 23.20 -14.98
C ALA A 31 -16.39 22.15 -14.62
N LEU A 32 -16.62 21.91 -13.33
CA LEU A 32 -17.70 21.02 -12.85
C LEU A 32 -19.10 21.54 -13.21
N LYS A 33 -19.32 22.86 -13.13
CA LYS A 33 -20.58 23.49 -13.55
C LYS A 33 -20.88 23.32 -15.04
N ALA A 34 -19.86 23.16 -15.89
CA ALA A 34 -20.04 23.01 -17.35
C ALA A 34 -20.49 21.60 -17.76
N LYS A 35 -20.17 20.55 -16.99
CA LYS A 35 -20.47 19.14 -17.33
C LYS A 35 -21.90 18.67 -16.99
N GLN A 36 -22.65 19.38 -16.15
CA GLN A 36 -23.98 18.95 -15.66
C GLN A 36 -25.15 19.17 -16.63
N LYS A 37 -24.93 19.69 -17.85
CA LYS A 37 -26.03 20.15 -18.73
C LYS A 37 -26.66 19.09 -19.66
N SER A 38 -26.30 17.81 -19.62
CA SER A 38 -26.87 16.82 -20.55
C SER A 38 -27.10 15.44 -19.94
N GLY A 39 -28.32 15.17 -19.45
CA GLY A 39 -28.74 13.80 -19.10
C GLY A 39 -30.00 13.72 -18.22
N ARG A 40 -30.92 12.80 -18.54
CA ARG A 40 -32.10 12.48 -17.71
C ARG A 40 -31.67 11.86 -16.36
N PRO A 41 -32.35 12.17 -15.24
CA PRO A 41 -31.93 11.71 -13.93
C PRO A 41 -32.29 10.23 -13.72
N SER A 42 -31.28 9.37 -13.61
CA SER A 42 -31.39 8.06 -12.96
C SER A 42 -31.41 8.27 -11.43
N GLY A 43 -31.78 7.25 -10.65
CA GLY A 43 -31.76 7.32 -9.17
C GLY A 43 -30.40 7.70 -8.55
N SER A 44 -29.30 7.67 -9.33
CA SER A 44 -27.99 8.19 -8.91
C SER A 44 -27.94 9.72 -8.83
N ALA A 45 -28.83 10.43 -9.54
CA ALA A 45 -28.83 11.89 -9.63
C ALA A 45 -29.27 12.60 -8.33
N VAL A 46 -30.12 11.97 -7.52
CA VAL A 46 -30.54 12.55 -6.23
C VAL A 46 -29.40 12.46 -5.21
N ALA A 47 -28.76 11.30 -5.13
CA ALA A 47 -27.59 11.10 -4.26
C ALA A 47 -26.41 12.02 -4.64
N SER A 48 -26.22 12.29 -5.94
CA SER A 48 -25.19 13.23 -6.39
C SER A 48 -25.52 14.69 -6.02
N ALA A 49 -26.78 15.11 -6.14
CA ALA A 49 -27.18 16.47 -5.80
C ALA A 49 -26.99 16.79 -4.30
N ASP A 50 -27.20 15.82 -3.42
CA ASP A 50 -26.97 15.98 -1.99
C ASP A 50 -25.47 16.06 -1.65
N LEU A 51 -24.63 15.29 -2.34
CA LEU A 51 -23.17 15.37 -2.17
C LEU A 51 -22.62 16.72 -2.67
N ASP A 52 -23.11 17.23 -3.79
CA ASP A 52 -22.70 18.53 -4.33
C ASP A 52 -23.02 19.68 -3.36
N LYS A 53 -24.22 19.67 -2.77
CA LYS A 53 -24.61 20.66 -1.74
C LYS A 53 -23.73 20.56 -0.50
N LEU A 54 -23.44 19.33 -0.06
CA LEU A 54 -22.58 19.08 1.09
C LEU A 54 -21.16 19.60 0.83
N GLN A 55 -20.59 19.31 -0.35
CA GLN A 55 -19.28 19.81 -0.78
C GLN A 55 -19.25 21.34 -0.82
N GLN A 56 -20.25 21.99 -1.42
CA GLN A 56 -20.33 23.45 -1.49
C GLN A 56 -20.36 24.06 -0.08
N LYS A 57 -21.14 23.48 0.84
CA LYS A 57 -21.18 23.92 2.23
C LYS A 57 -19.82 23.72 2.93
N ALA A 58 -19.16 22.58 2.71
CA ALA A 58 -17.83 22.30 3.26
C ALA A 58 -16.79 23.32 2.79
N LEU A 59 -16.76 23.61 1.49
CA LEU A 59 -15.89 24.63 0.89
C LEU A 59 -16.22 26.02 1.41
N GLN A 60 -17.51 26.37 1.56
CA GLN A 60 -17.90 27.65 2.15
C GLN A 60 -17.36 27.79 3.58
N MET A 61 -17.52 26.76 4.43
CA MET A 61 -16.97 26.75 5.79
C MET A 61 -15.45 26.88 5.80
N TYR A 62 -14.76 26.23 4.86
CA TYR A 62 -13.31 26.34 4.70
C TYR A 62 -12.89 27.77 4.32
N LEU A 63 -13.57 28.41 3.36
CA LEU A 63 -13.27 29.76 2.89
C LEU A 63 -13.48 30.83 3.98
N VAL A 64 -14.50 30.68 4.83
CA VAL A 64 -14.72 31.56 6.00
C VAL A 64 -13.86 31.19 7.21
N ARG A 65 -12.88 30.27 7.03
CA ARG A 65 -11.94 29.79 8.06
C ARG A 65 -12.60 29.09 9.25
N ASN A 66 -13.82 28.59 9.08
CA ASN A 66 -14.45 27.70 10.06
C ASN A 66 -13.97 26.26 9.82
N TYR A 67 -12.68 26.01 10.08
CA TYR A 67 -12.03 24.74 9.75
C TYR A 67 -12.57 23.54 10.54
N ALA A 68 -13.07 23.76 11.76
CA ALA A 68 -13.67 22.69 12.55
C ALA A 68 -14.95 22.17 11.90
N GLU A 69 -15.83 23.06 11.44
CA GLU A 69 -17.04 22.67 10.72
C GLU A 69 -16.74 22.15 9.31
N ALA A 70 -15.80 22.77 8.59
CA ALA A 70 -15.34 22.28 7.30
C ALA A 70 -14.82 20.83 7.41
N CYS A 71 -14.01 20.53 8.43
CA CYS A 71 -13.48 19.19 8.70
C CYS A 71 -14.62 18.18 8.86
N LYS A 72 -15.64 18.47 9.69
CA LYS A 72 -16.82 17.60 9.85
C LYS A 72 -17.55 17.36 8.54
N LEU A 73 -17.80 18.41 7.76
CA LEU A 73 -18.51 18.29 6.48
C LEU A 73 -17.70 17.49 5.45
N PHE A 74 -16.38 17.70 5.38
CA PHE A 74 -15.51 16.91 4.51
C PHE A 74 -15.39 15.45 4.95
N GLN A 75 -15.48 15.14 6.25
CA GLN A 75 -15.60 13.74 6.70
C GLN A 75 -16.87 13.09 6.12
N GLU A 76 -18.00 13.80 6.10
CA GLU A 76 -19.23 13.30 5.47
C GLU A 76 -19.09 13.15 3.94
N CYS A 77 -18.39 14.07 3.26
CA CYS A 77 -18.07 13.91 1.84
C CYS A 77 -17.21 12.65 1.60
N VAL A 78 -16.17 12.44 2.40
CA VAL A 78 -15.28 11.27 2.32
C VAL A 78 -16.05 9.98 2.60
N LYS A 79 -16.98 9.94 3.56
CA LYS A 79 -17.83 8.75 3.77
C LYS A 79 -18.64 8.38 2.53
N LYS A 80 -19.13 9.38 1.78
CA LYS A 80 -19.93 9.18 0.56
C LYS A 80 -19.08 8.86 -0.67
N LYS A 81 -17.88 9.45 -0.77
CA LYS A 81 -16.97 9.26 -1.91
C LYS A 81 -15.51 9.16 -1.43
N PRO A 82 -15.13 8.05 -0.79
CA PRO A 82 -13.84 7.93 -0.11
C PRO A 82 -12.61 7.91 -1.03
N GLY A 83 -12.78 7.60 -2.32
CA GLY A 83 -11.73 7.66 -3.34
C GLY A 83 -11.56 9.03 -4.01
N ASP A 84 -12.22 10.09 -3.53
CA ASP A 84 -12.04 11.44 -4.07
C ASP A 84 -10.83 12.15 -3.41
N ALA A 85 -9.76 12.33 -4.18
CA ALA A 85 -8.52 12.98 -3.70
C ALA A 85 -8.73 14.39 -3.20
N SER A 86 -9.63 15.16 -3.83
CA SER A 86 -9.91 16.53 -3.39
C SER A 86 -10.57 16.54 -2.01
N PHE A 87 -11.53 15.64 -1.75
CA PHE A 87 -12.21 15.56 -0.45
C PHE A 87 -11.25 15.14 0.66
N GLN A 88 -10.39 14.15 0.40
CA GLN A 88 -9.37 13.72 1.36
C GLN A 88 -8.36 14.83 1.64
N TYR A 89 -7.92 15.57 0.61
CA TYR A 89 -6.99 16.68 0.79
C TYR A 89 -7.62 17.82 1.60
N TYR A 90 -8.84 18.23 1.28
CA TYR A 90 -9.54 19.29 2.02
C TYR A 90 -9.90 18.88 3.45
N LEU A 91 -10.24 17.62 3.67
CA LEU A 91 -10.36 17.04 5.00
C LEU A 91 -9.05 17.24 5.77
N ALA A 92 -7.92 16.84 5.17
CA ALA A 92 -6.61 16.96 5.81
C ALA A 92 -6.26 18.40 6.20
N VAL A 93 -6.35 19.36 5.27
CA VAL A 93 -5.96 20.76 5.58
C VAL A 93 -6.92 21.44 6.56
N SER A 94 -8.20 21.06 6.57
CA SER A 94 -9.16 21.51 7.58
C SER A 94 -8.85 20.90 8.96
N ALA A 95 -8.48 19.62 9.00
CA ALA A 95 -8.08 18.93 10.22
C ALA A 95 -6.78 19.52 10.80
N LEU A 96 -5.76 19.77 9.97
CA LEU A 96 -4.54 20.48 10.36
C LEU A 96 -4.85 21.83 11.00
N SER A 97 -5.69 22.63 10.34
CA SER A 97 -6.03 23.98 10.79
C SER A 97 -6.91 24.00 12.04
N SER A 98 -7.54 22.88 12.39
CA SER A 98 -8.32 22.68 13.62
C SER A 98 -7.61 21.82 14.66
N ASN A 99 -6.30 21.59 14.50
CA ASN A 99 -5.45 20.81 15.41
C ASN A 99 -5.86 19.32 15.59
N GLN A 100 -6.52 18.75 14.59
CA GLN A 100 -6.91 17.33 14.53
C GLN A 100 -5.84 16.52 13.77
N MET A 101 -4.67 16.34 14.39
CA MET A 101 -3.47 15.83 13.71
C MET A 101 -3.62 14.40 13.17
N GLU A 102 -4.30 13.51 13.90
CA GLU A 102 -4.49 12.12 13.45
C GLU A 102 -5.33 12.04 12.17
N ILE A 103 -6.43 12.82 12.11
CA ILE A 103 -7.29 12.90 10.92
C ILE A 103 -6.51 13.49 9.74
N ALA A 104 -5.69 14.51 9.99
CA ALA A 104 -4.85 15.12 8.99
C ALA A 104 -3.81 14.15 8.41
N GLU A 105 -3.04 13.48 9.27
CA GLU A 105 -2.02 12.50 8.88
C GLU A 105 -2.65 11.44 7.97
N HIS A 106 -3.73 10.83 8.45
CA HIS A 106 -4.38 9.74 7.75
C HIS A 106 -4.98 10.18 6.40
N ALA A 107 -5.66 11.33 6.35
CA ALA A 107 -6.24 11.83 5.10
C ALA A 107 -5.15 12.21 4.08
N LEU A 108 -4.02 12.80 4.49
CA LEU A 108 -2.89 13.06 3.59
C LEU A 108 -2.26 11.76 3.07
N CYS A 109 -2.03 10.77 3.93
CA CYS A 109 -1.53 9.46 3.52
C CYS A 109 -2.45 8.82 2.47
N ARG A 110 -3.77 8.88 2.66
CA ARG A 110 -4.74 8.39 1.66
C ARG A 110 -4.62 9.10 0.32
N VAL A 111 -4.45 10.42 0.30
CA VAL A 111 -4.21 11.17 -0.95
C VAL A 111 -2.97 10.67 -1.66
N VAL A 112 -1.85 10.53 -0.95
CA VAL A 112 -0.59 10.04 -1.55
C VAL A 112 -0.75 8.62 -2.10
N VAL A 113 -1.38 7.72 -1.33
CA VAL A 113 -1.56 6.31 -1.72
C VAL A 113 -2.43 6.15 -2.97
N MET A 114 -3.53 6.91 -3.09
CA MET A 114 -4.51 6.74 -4.19
C MET A 114 -4.27 7.60 -5.43
N THR A 115 -3.20 8.40 -5.46
CA THR A 115 -2.90 9.28 -6.59
C THR A 115 -1.56 8.95 -7.21
N ASP A 116 -1.44 9.17 -8.51
CA ASP A 116 -0.14 9.15 -9.17
C ASP A 116 0.72 10.30 -8.62
N PRO A 117 2.02 10.07 -8.29
CA PRO A 117 2.90 11.09 -7.71
C PRO A 117 3.07 12.36 -8.56
N GLY A 118 2.83 12.27 -9.87
CA GLY A 118 2.89 13.39 -10.81
C GLY A 118 1.65 14.28 -10.80
N THR A 119 0.54 13.85 -10.18
CA THR A 119 -0.69 14.65 -10.06
C THR A 119 -0.52 15.80 -9.05
N GLU A 120 -1.30 16.86 -9.24
CA GLU A 120 -1.26 18.01 -8.32
C GLU A 120 -1.66 17.61 -6.90
N TRP A 121 -2.70 16.80 -6.73
CA TRP A 121 -3.13 16.33 -5.40
C TRP A 121 -2.04 15.51 -4.68
N GLY A 122 -1.36 14.59 -5.38
CA GLY A 122 -0.26 13.81 -4.83
C GLY A 122 0.91 14.69 -4.37
N LYS A 123 1.34 15.64 -5.20
CA LYS A 123 2.41 16.60 -4.86
C LYS A 123 2.03 17.44 -3.64
N LEU A 124 0.81 17.97 -3.62
CA LEU A 124 0.33 18.83 -2.53
C LEU A 124 0.25 18.07 -1.21
N ALA A 125 -0.21 16.82 -1.22
CA ALA A 125 -0.29 16.00 -0.02
C ALA A 125 1.10 15.62 0.51
N ALA A 126 2.00 15.18 -0.37
CA ALA A 126 3.39 14.87 0.00
C ALA A 126 4.13 16.09 0.55
N GLN A 127 3.92 17.26 -0.06
CA GLN A 127 4.48 18.52 0.40
C GLN A 127 3.93 18.93 1.77
N ALA A 128 2.62 18.76 2.02
CA ALA A 128 2.03 19.04 3.32
C ALA A 128 2.61 18.13 4.42
N LEU A 129 2.80 16.83 4.16
CA LEU A 129 3.45 15.91 5.12
C LEU A 129 4.89 16.36 5.44
N LYS A 130 5.62 16.81 4.42
CA LYS A 130 7.00 17.31 4.56
C LYS A 130 7.09 18.63 5.33
N ASP A 131 6.20 19.58 5.08
CA ASP A 131 6.21 20.89 5.73
C ASP A 131 5.88 20.80 7.23
N TRP A 132 5.06 19.83 7.60
CA TRP A 132 4.65 19.56 8.98
C TRP A 132 5.45 18.43 9.63
N LYS A 133 6.73 18.29 9.26
CA LYS A 133 7.62 17.21 9.71
C LYS A 133 7.68 16.96 11.21
N LYS A 134 7.51 18.01 12.04
CA LYS A 134 7.56 17.89 13.51
C LYS A 134 6.31 17.16 14.03
N GLN A 135 5.16 17.41 13.42
CA GLN A 135 3.89 16.82 13.78
C GLN A 135 3.78 15.40 13.22
N PHE A 136 4.17 15.21 11.96
CA PHE A 136 4.06 13.93 11.27
C PHE A 136 5.32 13.06 11.33
N SER A 137 6.26 13.35 12.24
CA SER A 137 7.47 12.54 12.44
C SER A 137 8.26 12.24 11.15
N SER A 138 8.22 13.17 10.18
CA SER A 138 8.84 13.02 8.86
C SER A 138 8.39 11.81 8.03
N ILE A 139 7.15 11.33 8.20
CA ILE A 139 6.62 10.25 7.33
C ILE A 139 6.57 10.67 5.86
N ARG A 140 6.74 9.67 4.99
CA ARG A 140 6.73 9.76 3.54
C ARG A 140 6.02 8.54 2.97
N PRO A 141 4.67 8.50 3.03
CA PRO A 141 3.93 7.47 2.33
C PRO A 141 4.23 7.53 0.83
N TYR A 142 3.95 6.44 0.13
CA TYR A 142 4.18 6.32 -1.31
C TYR A 142 2.92 5.82 -2.02
N SER A 143 2.78 6.18 -3.30
CA SER A 143 1.62 5.79 -4.10
C SER A 143 1.54 4.27 -4.22
N GLN A 144 0.33 3.72 -4.19
CA GLN A 144 0.07 2.30 -4.47
C GLN A 144 -0.80 2.11 -5.71
N LEU A 145 -0.90 3.16 -6.52
CA LEU A 145 -1.67 3.13 -7.74
C LEU A 145 -0.88 2.38 -8.82
N GLU A 146 -1.36 1.20 -9.20
CA GLU A 146 -0.79 0.42 -10.30
C GLU A 146 -1.79 0.37 -11.44
N ASN A 147 -1.40 0.89 -12.61
CA ASN A 147 -2.30 1.02 -13.77
C ASN A 147 -3.63 1.74 -13.44
N GLY A 148 -3.57 2.73 -12.54
CA GLY A 148 -4.76 3.49 -12.11
C GLY A 148 -5.65 2.78 -11.10
N LYS A 149 -5.20 1.66 -10.51
CA LYS A 149 -5.99 0.86 -9.57
C LYS A 149 -5.27 0.60 -8.26
N LEU A 150 -6.05 0.46 -7.20
CA LEU A 150 -5.63 -0.04 -5.90
C LEU A 150 -6.02 -1.52 -5.75
N MET A 151 -5.02 -2.37 -5.64
CA MET A 151 -5.18 -3.82 -5.50
C MET A 151 -4.77 -4.27 -4.10
N ARG A 152 -5.59 -5.11 -3.45
CA ARG A 152 -5.27 -5.69 -2.13
C ARG A 152 -6.19 -6.85 -1.78
N TRP A 153 -5.92 -7.52 -0.66
CA TRP A 153 -6.80 -8.57 -0.16
C TRP A 153 -8.10 -8.01 0.41
N ASP A 154 -9.18 -8.77 0.25
CA ASP A 154 -10.43 -8.48 0.95
C ASP A 154 -10.31 -8.85 2.43
N LYS A 155 -10.19 -7.82 3.28
CA LYS A 155 -10.08 -7.98 4.74
C LYS A 155 -11.27 -8.67 5.39
N SER A 156 -12.40 -8.80 4.69
CA SER A 156 -13.60 -9.49 5.19
C SER A 156 -13.63 -10.99 4.93
N GLN A 157 -12.77 -11.52 4.05
CA GLN A 157 -12.86 -12.89 3.52
C GLN A 157 -12.01 -13.93 4.27
N GLY A 158 -11.59 -13.61 5.50
CA GLY A 158 -10.83 -14.52 6.37
C GLY A 158 -9.32 -14.28 6.36
N GLU A 159 -8.56 -15.31 6.68
CA GLU A 159 -7.11 -15.25 6.86
C GLU A 159 -6.37 -15.66 5.59
N ILE A 160 -5.33 -14.93 5.22
CA ILE A 160 -4.40 -15.30 4.15
C ILE A 160 -3.58 -16.52 4.62
N LYS A 161 -3.70 -17.64 3.91
CA LYS A 161 -2.98 -18.89 4.20
C LYS A 161 -1.69 -18.93 3.40
N ILE A 162 -0.58 -19.10 4.10
CA ILE A 162 0.76 -19.03 3.52
C ILE A 162 1.43 -20.40 3.63
N TRP A 163 1.94 -20.91 2.52
CA TRP A 163 2.80 -22.08 2.51
C TRP A 163 4.18 -21.72 1.97
N ILE A 164 5.21 -22.28 2.60
CA ILE A 164 6.60 -22.07 2.22
C ILE A 164 7.19 -23.42 1.84
N ALA A 165 7.64 -23.54 0.60
CA ALA A 165 8.29 -24.73 0.11
C ALA A 165 9.54 -25.07 0.93
N ASP A 166 9.74 -26.35 1.22
CA ASP A 166 11.01 -26.83 1.76
C ASP A 166 12.00 -27.09 0.61
N GLY A 167 12.55 -26.00 0.06
CA GLY A 167 13.53 -26.04 -1.03
C GLY A 167 12.96 -26.39 -2.40
N LEU A 168 11.64 -26.55 -2.55
CA LEU A 168 11.01 -26.90 -3.83
C LEU A 168 10.99 -25.69 -4.78
N GLN A 169 11.26 -25.97 -6.05
CA GLN A 169 11.11 -25.02 -7.15
C GLN A 169 9.95 -25.40 -8.07
N LEU A 170 9.43 -24.44 -8.83
CA LEU A 170 8.43 -24.71 -9.86
C LEU A 170 9.02 -25.59 -10.99
N PRO A 171 8.18 -26.22 -11.83
CA PRO A 171 8.66 -27.00 -12.97
C PRO A 171 9.42 -26.14 -14.01
N PRO A 172 10.27 -26.75 -14.85
CA PRO A 172 10.93 -26.05 -15.95
C PRO A 172 9.93 -25.26 -16.82
N GLY A 173 10.31 -24.03 -17.21
CA GLY A 173 9.44 -23.08 -17.92
C GLY A 173 8.60 -22.17 -17.02
N PHE A 174 8.48 -22.50 -15.74
CA PHE A 174 7.82 -21.70 -14.70
C PHE A 174 8.78 -21.17 -13.63
N VAL A 175 10.06 -21.54 -13.70
CA VAL A 175 11.13 -20.98 -12.87
C VAL A 175 11.71 -19.74 -13.57
N GLY A 176 12.01 -18.69 -12.80
CA GLY A 176 12.66 -17.48 -13.33
C GLY A 176 11.73 -16.26 -13.43
N PRO A 177 12.11 -15.26 -14.26
CA PRO A 177 11.49 -13.93 -14.21
C PRO A 177 10.10 -13.88 -14.80
N ASP A 178 9.84 -14.75 -15.77
CA ASP A 178 8.71 -14.63 -16.69
C ASP A 178 7.56 -15.54 -16.28
N LEU A 179 6.95 -15.31 -15.11
CA LEU A 179 5.61 -15.84 -14.83
C LEU A 179 4.56 -14.87 -15.37
N THR A 180 4.31 -14.99 -16.68
CA THR A 180 3.23 -14.28 -17.37
C THR A 180 1.86 -14.71 -16.85
N VAL A 181 0.83 -13.93 -17.17
CA VAL A 181 -0.58 -14.25 -16.87
C VAL A 181 -0.92 -15.69 -17.26
N ASP A 182 -0.58 -16.09 -18.49
CA ASP A 182 -0.95 -17.40 -19.01
C ASP A 182 -0.20 -18.55 -18.35
N LYS A 183 1.06 -18.31 -17.94
CA LYS A 183 1.80 -19.27 -17.11
C LYS A 183 1.19 -19.40 -15.72
N CYS A 184 0.82 -18.30 -15.07
CA CYS A 184 0.13 -18.35 -13.79
C CYS A 184 -1.21 -19.08 -13.87
N ARG A 185 -2.03 -18.81 -14.90
CA ARG A 185 -3.29 -19.54 -15.16
C ARG A 185 -3.07 -21.04 -15.27
N THR A 186 -2.03 -21.44 -15.99
CA THR A 186 -1.64 -22.85 -16.13
C THR A 186 -1.28 -23.44 -14.76
N LEU A 187 -0.41 -22.78 -14.00
CA LEU A 187 0.03 -23.22 -12.66
C LEU A 187 -1.12 -23.35 -11.66
N TYR A 188 -2.07 -22.41 -11.64
CA TYR A 188 -3.19 -22.46 -10.69
C TYR A 188 -3.99 -23.76 -10.82
N SER A 189 -4.21 -24.24 -12.05
CA SER A 189 -4.87 -25.53 -12.30
C SER A 189 -4.03 -26.74 -11.90
N MET A 190 -2.70 -26.60 -11.86
CA MET A 190 -1.76 -27.67 -11.51
C MET A 190 -1.61 -27.83 -10.00
N PHE A 191 -1.67 -26.74 -9.24
CA PHE A 191 -1.54 -26.78 -7.77
C PHE A 191 -2.60 -27.65 -7.09
N ASP A 192 -3.79 -27.81 -7.69
CA ASP A 192 -4.83 -28.68 -7.15
C ASP A 192 -4.71 -30.15 -7.58
N ARG A 193 -3.78 -30.48 -8.49
CA ARG A 193 -3.61 -31.85 -8.97
C ARG A 193 -2.92 -32.70 -7.90
N PRO A 194 -3.44 -33.90 -7.58
CA PRO A 194 -2.74 -34.84 -6.71
C PRO A 194 -1.33 -35.13 -7.24
N GLY A 195 -0.34 -35.15 -6.34
CA GLY A 195 1.04 -35.40 -6.70
C GLY A 195 1.83 -34.19 -7.22
N PHE A 196 1.22 -33.05 -7.57
CA PHE A 196 1.97 -31.94 -8.18
C PHE A 196 3.18 -31.50 -7.34
N PHE A 197 2.98 -31.23 -6.04
CA PHE A 197 4.04 -30.77 -5.15
C PHE A 197 5.07 -31.86 -4.85
N GLU A 198 4.62 -33.10 -4.77
CA GLU A 198 5.45 -34.27 -4.47
C GLU A 198 6.45 -34.59 -5.59
N HIS A 199 6.18 -34.15 -6.82
CA HIS A 199 7.07 -34.33 -7.97
C HIS A 199 7.94 -33.09 -8.26
N LEU A 200 7.85 -32.02 -7.47
CA LEU A 200 8.74 -30.87 -7.63
C LEU A 200 10.17 -31.22 -7.21
N SER A 201 11.14 -30.74 -7.99
CA SER A 201 12.55 -30.88 -7.63
C SER A 201 12.93 -29.89 -6.53
N ARG A 202 13.94 -30.24 -5.73
CA ARG A 202 14.60 -29.26 -4.85
C ARG A 202 15.56 -28.40 -5.68
N VAL A 203 15.67 -27.13 -5.32
CA VAL A 203 16.66 -26.22 -5.90
C VAL A 203 18.03 -26.46 -5.29
N ASP A 204 19.07 -26.27 -6.09
CA ASP A 204 20.45 -26.30 -5.60
C ASP A 204 20.71 -25.20 -4.57
N HIS A 205 21.62 -25.50 -3.64
CA HIS A 205 22.08 -24.59 -2.58
C HIS A 205 21.02 -24.13 -1.57
N TYR A 206 19.80 -24.66 -1.62
CA TYR A 206 18.86 -24.50 -0.53
C TYR A 206 19.37 -25.14 0.76
N VAL A 207 19.16 -24.47 1.89
CA VAL A 207 19.36 -25.05 3.22
C VAL A 207 18.06 -24.95 4.03
N PRO A 208 17.70 -25.97 4.83
CA PRO A 208 16.41 -26.00 5.54
C PRO A 208 16.12 -24.80 6.45
N SER A 209 17.16 -24.16 6.99
CA SER A 209 16.99 -22.97 7.85
C SER A 209 16.47 -21.74 7.10
N TYR A 210 16.50 -21.72 5.76
CA TYR A 210 15.95 -20.59 5.01
C TYR A 210 14.44 -20.44 5.20
N ALA A 211 13.69 -21.55 5.32
CA ALA A 211 12.24 -21.49 5.53
C ALA A 211 11.87 -20.80 6.86
N SER A 212 12.64 -20.99 7.94
CA SER A 212 12.37 -20.29 9.21
C SER A 212 12.69 -18.79 9.11
N ILE A 213 13.73 -18.41 8.38
CA ILE A 213 14.09 -17.01 8.16
C ILE A 213 13.02 -16.28 7.32
N VAL A 214 12.46 -16.97 6.31
CA VAL A 214 11.30 -16.44 5.55
C VAL A 214 10.11 -16.21 6.48
N LYS A 215 9.80 -17.16 7.36
CA LYS A 215 8.73 -17.00 8.37
C LYS A 215 8.98 -15.79 9.28
N GLU A 216 10.22 -15.56 9.70
CA GLU A 216 10.58 -14.37 10.49
C GLU A 216 10.30 -13.06 9.73
N GLY A 217 10.69 -12.98 8.45
CA GLY A 217 10.44 -11.79 7.63
C GLY A 217 8.95 -11.55 7.36
N ILE A 218 8.15 -12.61 7.18
CA ILE A 218 6.69 -12.50 7.10
C ILE A 218 6.12 -12.00 8.45
N ASN A 219 6.62 -12.51 9.57
CA ASN A 219 6.18 -12.11 10.91
C ASN A 219 6.59 -10.68 11.30
N ASP A 220 7.52 -10.04 10.57
CA ASP A 220 7.79 -8.61 10.73
C ASP A 220 6.55 -7.74 10.42
N TRP A 221 5.56 -8.31 9.72
CA TRP A 221 4.25 -7.72 9.46
C TRP A 221 3.14 -8.20 10.41
N ALA A 222 3.43 -8.97 11.47
CA ALA A 222 2.39 -9.50 12.36
C ALA A 222 1.48 -8.42 12.99
N TRP A 223 1.97 -7.18 13.09
CA TRP A 223 1.19 -6.03 13.56
C TRP A 223 -0.04 -5.73 12.69
N VAL A 224 -0.06 -6.10 11.40
CA VAL A 224 -1.22 -5.84 10.52
C VAL A 224 -2.48 -6.55 11.01
N ALA A 225 -2.33 -7.73 11.63
CA ALA A 225 -3.42 -8.46 12.23
C ALA A 225 -3.90 -7.80 13.53
N ALA A 226 -2.99 -7.23 14.32
CA ALA A 226 -3.32 -6.50 15.54
C ALA A 226 -4.10 -5.20 15.25
N GLU A 227 -3.81 -4.54 14.12
CA GLU A 227 -4.54 -3.37 13.61
C GLU A 227 -5.87 -3.74 12.92
N GLY A 228 -6.20 -5.03 12.79
CA GLY A 228 -7.41 -5.47 12.11
C GLY A 228 -7.41 -5.19 10.61
N ILE A 229 -6.24 -5.02 10.00
CA ILE A 229 -6.08 -4.76 8.57
C ILE A 229 -6.35 -6.05 7.79
N VAL A 230 -5.52 -7.08 8.01
CA VAL A 230 -5.69 -8.44 7.47
C VAL A 230 -5.09 -9.44 8.45
N LYS A 231 -5.58 -10.67 8.43
CA LYS A 231 -5.01 -11.78 9.19
C LYS A 231 -4.29 -12.73 8.25
N PHE A 232 -3.24 -13.37 8.73
CA PHE A 232 -2.55 -14.41 7.98
C PHE A 232 -2.08 -15.53 8.90
N LYS A 233 -1.90 -16.72 8.34
CA LYS A 233 -1.38 -17.89 9.04
C LYS A 233 -0.55 -18.77 8.12
N PHE A 234 0.36 -19.53 8.71
CA PHE A 234 1.09 -20.58 7.99
C PHE A 234 0.24 -21.86 7.93
N VAL A 235 0.31 -22.55 6.80
CA VAL A 235 -0.34 -23.86 6.60
C VAL A 235 0.67 -24.87 6.07
N ASP A 236 0.49 -26.14 6.43
CA ASP A 236 1.37 -27.21 5.98
C ASP A 236 0.98 -27.78 4.61
N ASP A 237 -0.31 -27.72 4.26
CA ASP A 237 -0.83 -28.19 2.98
C ASP A 237 -0.82 -27.06 1.94
N PRO A 238 0.06 -27.12 0.91
CA PRO A 238 0.14 -26.09 -0.12
C PRO A 238 -1.16 -25.93 -0.92
N ARG A 239 -2.01 -26.97 -0.99
CA ARG A 239 -3.26 -26.92 -1.75
C ARG A 239 -4.29 -25.97 -1.11
N LYS A 240 -4.14 -25.72 0.20
CA LYS A 240 -4.97 -24.80 0.98
C LYS A 240 -4.42 -23.38 1.03
N ALA A 241 -3.19 -23.15 0.56
CA ALA A 241 -2.53 -21.87 0.65
C ALA A 241 -3.01 -20.90 -0.44
N ASP A 242 -3.16 -19.64 -0.04
CA ASP A 242 -3.45 -18.49 -0.89
C ASP A 242 -2.16 -17.88 -1.44
N VAL A 243 -1.06 -18.04 -0.69
CA VAL A 243 0.30 -17.57 -1.02
C VAL A 243 1.26 -18.75 -0.99
N LEU A 244 1.99 -18.95 -2.08
CA LEU A 244 2.96 -20.02 -2.24
C LEU A 244 4.37 -19.44 -2.41
N TYR A 245 5.24 -19.67 -1.45
CA TYR A 245 6.67 -19.35 -1.57
C TYR A 245 7.41 -20.54 -2.19
N PHE A 246 8.06 -20.31 -3.32
CA PHE A 246 8.96 -21.25 -3.98
C PHE A 246 10.38 -20.69 -4.03
N TRP A 247 11.33 -21.59 -4.23
CA TRP A 247 12.73 -21.24 -4.45
C TRP A 247 13.06 -21.32 -5.94
N CYS A 248 14.02 -20.54 -6.38
CA CYS A 248 14.56 -20.63 -7.73
C CYS A 248 16.07 -20.40 -7.69
N PRO A 249 16.85 -20.99 -8.62
CA PRO A 249 18.28 -20.71 -8.68
C PRO A 249 18.50 -19.25 -9.09
N GLN A 250 17.73 -18.79 -10.08
CA GLN A 250 17.69 -17.42 -10.57
C GLN A 250 16.25 -17.06 -10.91
N SER A 251 15.76 -15.94 -10.37
CA SER A 251 14.50 -15.28 -10.69
C SER A 251 14.66 -14.29 -11.83
N GLY A 252 15.89 -13.96 -12.23
CA GLY A 252 16.20 -13.17 -13.42
C GLY A 252 16.03 -11.65 -13.22
N GLY A 253 16.99 -10.90 -13.76
CA GLY A 253 17.21 -9.50 -13.40
C GLY A 253 17.99 -9.36 -12.08
N ASP A 254 18.10 -8.13 -11.57
CA ASP A 254 18.84 -7.82 -10.34
C ASP A 254 17.98 -7.93 -9.07
N SER A 255 17.10 -8.95 -8.98
CA SER A 255 16.16 -9.12 -7.87
C SER A 255 16.39 -10.43 -7.11
N VAL A 256 16.38 -10.40 -5.78
CA VAL A 256 16.56 -11.62 -4.95
C VAL A 256 15.23 -12.27 -4.56
N GLY A 257 14.13 -11.54 -4.72
CA GLY A 257 12.78 -12.01 -4.55
C GLY A 257 11.88 -11.47 -5.68
N ARG A 258 10.74 -12.12 -5.88
CA ARG A 258 9.68 -11.56 -6.72
C ARG A 258 8.32 -12.10 -6.31
N THR A 259 7.34 -11.20 -6.25
CA THR A 259 5.95 -11.51 -5.97
C THR A 259 5.10 -11.40 -7.22
N TYR A 260 4.26 -12.41 -7.47
CA TYR A 260 3.31 -12.46 -8.56
C TYR A 260 1.89 -12.50 -7.99
N TYR A 261 1.14 -11.42 -8.24
CA TYR A 261 -0.20 -11.26 -7.70
C TYR A 261 -1.20 -12.32 -8.20
N PRO A 262 -2.22 -12.67 -7.39
CA PRO A 262 -3.34 -13.47 -7.86
C PRO A 262 -4.05 -12.75 -9.02
N TRP A 263 -4.12 -13.38 -10.19
CA TRP A 263 -4.86 -12.80 -11.31
C TRP A 263 -6.36 -12.76 -11.03
N THR A 264 -6.93 -11.56 -10.95
CA THR A 264 -8.36 -11.36 -10.73
C THR A 264 -9.19 -11.95 -11.88
N GLY A 265 -10.37 -12.48 -11.56
CA GLY A 265 -11.22 -13.18 -12.51
C GLY A 265 -10.78 -14.59 -12.90
N VAL A 266 -9.65 -15.09 -12.37
CA VAL A 266 -9.22 -16.48 -12.54
C VAL A 266 -9.63 -17.30 -11.31
N ALA A 267 -10.28 -18.43 -11.54
CA ALA A 267 -10.70 -19.32 -10.45
C ALA A 267 -9.48 -19.84 -9.67
N ARG A 268 -9.55 -19.73 -8.34
CA ARG A 268 -8.51 -20.23 -7.41
C ARG A 268 -7.11 -19.65 -7.71
N ALA A 269 -7.05 -18.39 -8.15
CA ALA A 269 -5.80 -17.68 -8.30
C ALA A 269 -5.05 -17.62 -6.96
N ARG A 270 -3.73 -17.77 -7.02
CA ARG A 270 -2.83 -17.73 -5.86
C ARG A 270 -1.75 -16.68 -6.08
N CYS A 271 -1.29 -16.10 -4.99
CA CYS A 271 -0.07 -15.32 -5.00
C CYS A 271 1.12 -16.28 -5.01
N ILE A 272 2.11 -16.01 -5.86
CA ILE A 272 3.34 -16.80 -5.96
C ILE A 272 4.50 -15.90 -5.59
N VAL A 273 5.36 -16.35 -4.68
CA VAL A 273 6.59 -15.64 -4.34
C VAL A 273 7.78 -16.52 -4.68
N HIS A 274 8.75 -15.97 -5.42
CA HIS A 274 10.03 -16.60 -5.72
C HIS A 274 11.13 -16.00 -4.85
N VAL A 275 12.05 -16.85 -4.38
CA VAL A 275 13.27 -16.44 -3.66
C VAL A 275 14.49 -17.10 -4.30
N GLU A 276 15.49 -16.30 -4.68
CA GLU A 276 16.67 -16.76 -5.42
C GLU A 276 17.75 -17.37 -4.54
N THR A 277 18.11 -18.65 -4.71
CA THR A 277 19.18 -19.28 -3.92
C THR A 277 20.60 -18.90 -4.32
N GLU A 278 20.84 -18.50 -5.57
CA GLU A 278 22.18 -18.09 -6.01
C GLU A 278 22.65 -16.80 -5.34
N TYR A 279 21.76 -15.83 -5.13
CA TYR A 279 22.10 -14.62 -4.36
C TYR A 279 22.34 -14.94 -2.89
N LEU A 280 21.52 -15.81 -2.28
CA LEU A 280 21.74 -16.25 -0.90
C LEU A 280 23.12 -16.88 -0.74
N ARG A 281 23.53 -17.74 -1.67
CA ARG A 281 24.88 -18.33 -1.67
C ARG A 281 25.97 -17.27 -1.71
N LYS A 282 25.84 -16.25 -2.58
CA LYS A 282 26.80 -15.14 -2.70
C LYS A 282 26.86 -14.26 -1.45
N TRP A 283 25.76 -14.12 -0.71
CA TRP A 283 25.73 -13.34 0.54
C TRP A 283 26.46 -14.01 1.70
N GLY A 284 26.65 -15.34 1.66
CA GLY A 284 27.39 -16.08 2.68
C GLY A 284 26.86 -15.79 4.09
N ALA A 285 27.70 -15.22 4.97
CA ALA A 285 27.33 -14.90 6.34
C ALA A 285 26.20 -13.85 6.48
N GLN A 286 25.96 -13.02 5.46
CA GLN A 286 24.88 -12.02 5.49
C GLN A 286 23.50 -12.60 5.18
N THR A 287 23.44 -13.84 4.67
CA THR A 287 22.22 -14.48 4.19
C THR A 287 21.04 -14.37 5.14
N PRO A 288 21.16 -14.65 6.46
CA PRO A 288 19.98 -14.61 7.33
C PRO A 288 19.35 -13.22 7.42
N LYS A 289 20.17 -12.17 7.54
CA LYS A 289 19.70 -10.78 7.59
C LYS A 289 19.04 -10.38 6.27
N GLN A 290 19.71 -10.65 5.15
CA GLN A 290 19.24 -10.25 3.83
C GLN A 290 17.99 -11.02 3.42
N LEU A 291 17.94 -12.34 3.65
CA LEU A 291 16.77 -13.16 3.38
C LEU A 291 15.56 -12.73 4.21
N ARG A 292 15.74 -12.37 5.49
CA ARG A 292 14.64 -11.82 6.30
C ARG A 292 14.11 -10.52 5.71
N GLN A 293 15.01 -9.60 5.33
CA GLN A 293 14.64 -8.32 4.71
C GLN A 293 13.92 -8.52 3.36
N THR A 294 14.44 -9.38 2.48
CA THR A 294 13.80 -9.76 1.21
C THR A 294 12.43 -10.39 1.47
N SER A 295 12.32 -11.31 2.43
CA SER A 295 11.04 -11.96 2.74
C SER A 295 10.00 -10.97 3.26
N ALA A 296 10.42 -10.00 4.08
CA ALA A 296 9.55 -8.92 4.53
C ALA A 296 9.12 -8.01 3.36
N HIS A 297 10.04 -7.68 2.43
CA HIS A 297 9.73 -6.91 1.23
C HIS A 297 8.69 -7.62 0.34
N GLU A 298 8.95 -8.89 -0.01
CA GLU A 298 8.02 -9.69 -0.81
C GLU A 298 6.68 -9.87 -0.10
N PHE A 299 6.67 -10.02 1.23
CA PHE A 299 5.41 -10.11 1.94
C PHE A 299 4.64 -8.76 1.97
N GLY A 300 5.34 -7.62 1.94
CA GLY A 300 4.71 -6.32 1.71
C GLY A 300 3.98 -6.26 0.37
N HIS A 301 4.59 -6.78 -0.70
CA HIS A 301 3.91 -6.98 -1.98
C HIS A 301 2.71 -7.91 -1.84
N VAL A 302 2.86 -9.07 -1.18
CA VAL A 302 1.73 -9.98 -0.90
C VAL A 302 0.58 -9.24 -0.23
N LEU A 303 0.84 -8.32 0.70
CA LEU A 303 -0.19 -7.54 1.39
C LEU A 303 -0.85 -6.47 0.50
N GLY A 304 -0.37 -6.23 -0.71
CA GLY A 304 -0.93 -5.27 -1.67
C GLY A 304 -0.10 -4.00 -1.85
N LEU A 305 1.10 -3.90 -1.27
CA LEU A 305 2.02 -2.80 -1.57
C LEU A 305 2.65 -3.02 -2.95
N GLY A 306 1.90 -2.74 -4.01
CA GLY A 306 2.29 -2.91 -5.42
C GLY A 306 3.52 -2.11 -5.86
N GLN A 307 3.70 -0.93 -5.30
CA GLN A 307 4.75 0.00 -5.74
C GLN A 307 5.88 0.09 -4.71
N HIS A 308 7.10 0.30 -5.20
CA HIS A 308 8.25 0.54 -4.34
C HIS A 308 8.23 1.94 -3.71
N SER A 309 8.75 2.04 -2.50
CA SER A 309 9.05 3.32 -1.88
C SER A 309 10.25 4.00 -2.56
N SER A 310 10.23 5.32 -2.65
CA SER A 310 11.40 6.10 -3.07
C SER A 310 12.43 6.28 -1.94
N GLU A 311 12.08 5.96 -0.70
CA GLU A 311 12.97 6.13 0.46
C GLU A 311 13.76 4.85 0.70
N SER A 312 15.09 4.94 0.57
CA SER A 312 15.99 3.79 0.65
C SER A 312 16.00 3.06 2.00
N SER A 313 15.54 3.73 3.06
CA SER A 313 15.38 3.11 4.38
C SER A 313 14.11 2.25 4.50
N ASP A 314 13.15 2.35 3.59
CA ASP A 314 11.92 1.57 3.65
C ASP A 314 12.13 0.12 3.21
N VAL A 315 11.40 -0.82 3.83
CA VAL A 315 11.48 -2.22 3.40
C VAL A 315 11.03 -2.34 1.95
N MET A 316 10.07 -1.53 1.53
CA MET A 316 9.52 -1.52 0.18
C MET A 316 10.33 -0.75 -0.86
N CYS A 317 11.53 -0.24 -0.58
CA CYS A 317 12.33 0.46 -1.60
C CYS A 317 12.86 -0.46 -2.71
N GLY A 318 13.02 -1.75 -2.42
CA GLY A 318 13.57 -2.74 -3.37
C GLY A 318 15.09 -2.67 -3.58
N HIS A 319 15.70 -1.50 -3.38
CA HIS A 319 17.15 -1.33 -3.38
C HIS A 319 17.70 -1.48 -1.96
N GLY A 320 17.84 -2.72 -1.48
CA GLY A 320 18.18 -3.02 -0.08
C GLY A 320 19.30 -2.16 0.52
N VAL A 321 18.92 -1.10 1.23
CA VAL A 321 19.85 -0.33 2.08
C VAL A 321 19.63 -0.75 3.53
N THR A 322 20.72 -0.77 4.30
CA THR A 322 20.67 -1.04 5.73
C THR A 322 20.11 0.18 6.45
N VAL A 323 18.91 0.05 7.02
CA VAL A 323 18.28 1.07 7.88
C VAL A 323 19.14 1.34 9.11
N SER A 324 19.35 2.61 9.44
CA SER A 324 20.11 3.01 10.62
C SER A 324 19.39 2.59 11.91
N TRP A 325 20.13 2.36 13.00
CA TRP A 325 19.54 1.91 14.27
C TRP A 325 18.60 2.95 14.93
N ARG A 326 18.73 4.25 14.60
CA ARG A 326 17.92 5.33 15.20
C ARG A 326 16.50 5.42 14.64
N GLU A 327 16.25 4.93 13.42
CA GLU A 327 14.93 4.96 12.78
C GLU A 327 14.01 3.81 13.25
N ARG A 328 14.56 2.81 13.97
CA ARG A 328 13.85 1.59 14.38
C ARG A 328 12.99 1.73 15.64
N ALA A 329 13.07 2.87 16.34
CA ALA A 329 12.65 3.01 17.74
C ALA A 329 11.13 3.18 18.00
N GLN A 330 10.23 2.85 17.07
CA GLN A 330 8.78 2.90 17.33
C GLN A 330 7.99 1.61 17.07
N TYR A 331 8.50 0.64 16.31
CA TYR A 331 7.68 -0.50 15.84
C TYR A 331 8.32 -1.89 16.05
N SER A 332 9.64 -1.95 16.17
CA SER A 332 10.45 -2.82 17.04
C SER A 332 11.90 -2.62 16.60
N ASN A 333 12.88 -2.69 17.50
CA ASN A 333 14.29 -2.47 17.14
C ASN A 333 14.86 -3.51 16.13
N ILE A 334 14.06 -4.50 15.73
CA ILE A 334 14.45 -5.69 14.98
C ILE A 334 13.72 -5.79 13.62
N SER A 335 12.51 -5.25 13.47
CA SER A 335 11.76 -5.32 12.21
C SER A 335 12.35 -4.37 11.15
N PRO A 336 12.47 -4.81 9.89
CA PRO A 336 12.86 -3.96 8.76
C PRO A 336 11.70 -3.06 8.26
N VAL A 337 10.45 -3.32 8.66
CA VAL A 337 9.27 -2.54 8.25
C VAL A 337 9.32 -1.15 8.89
N THR A 338 9.23 -0.10 8.06
CA THR A 338 9.32 1.28 8.56
C THR A 338 7.96 1.89 8.84
N ARG A 339 7.97 3.10 9.40
CA ARG A 339 6.75 3.89 9.58
C ARG A 339 6.09 4.25 8.25
N ASN A 340 6.85 4.47 7.18
CA ASN A 340 6.30 4.77 5.86
C ASN A 340 5.51 3.58 5.31
N ASP A 341 6.07 2.37 5.45
CA ASP A 341 5.39 1.12 5.08
C ASP A 341 4.09 0.93 5.87
N PHE A 342 4.13 1.20 7.18
CA PHE A 342 2.96 1.15 8.07
C PHE A 342 1.84 2.09 7.61
N VAL A 343 2.14 3.39 7.46
CA VAL A 343 1.11 4.38 7.13
C VAL A 343 0.60 4.22 5.70
N THR A 344 1.45 3.74 4.78
CA THR A 344 1.07 3.41 3.41
C THR A 344 0.09 2.25 3.38
N LEU A 345 0.39 1.15 4.08
CA LEU A 345 -0.48 -0.02 4.14
C LEU A 345 -1.82 0.31 4.81
N ARG A 346 -1.80 1.04 5.93
CA ARG A 346 -3.03 1.46 6.61
C ARG A 346 -3.91 2.31 5.70
N ALA A 347 -3.34 3.33 5.07
CA ALA A 347 -4.07 4.18 4.14
C ALA A 347 -4.60 3.38 2.93
N LEU A 348 -3.81 2.43 2.41
CA LEU A 348 -4.26 1.52 1.35
C LEU A 348 -5.51 0.76 1.78
N TYR A 349 -5.56 0.16 2.97
CA TYR A 349 -6.71 -0.65 3.42
C TYR A 349 -7.93 0.12 3.93
N ASP A 350 -7.80 1.44 4.13
CA ASP A 350 -8.88 2.34 4.52
C ASP A 350 -9.56 3.03 3.32
N LEU A 351 -8.97 2.97 2.13
CA LEU A 351 -9.60 3.37 0.87
C LEU A 351 -10.53 2.27 0.33
N PRO A 352 -11.47 2.53 -0.58
CA PRO A 352 -12.13 1.46 -1.33
C PRO A 352 -11.11 0.71 -2.19
N PRO A 353 -11.23 -0.61 -2.34
CA PRO A 353 -10.43 -1.35 -3.31
C PRO A 353 -11.01 -1.14 -4.72
N ASP A 354 -10.14 -1.12 -5.74
CA ASP A 354 -10.57 -1.22 -7.13
C ASP A 354 -10.63 -2.68 -7.57
N ASP A 355 -9.61 -3.45 -7.19
CA ASP A 355 -9.52 -4.89 -7.42
C ASP A 355 -9.21 -5.61 -6.09
N LEU A 356 -9.90 -6.74 -5.84
CA LEU A 356 -9.76 -7.52 -4.62
C LEU A 356 -9.14 -8.89 -4.90
N PHE A 357 -8.13 -9.25 -4.10
CA PHE A 357 -7.68 -10.62 -3.96
C PHE A 357 -8.57 -11.34 -2.94
N LEU A 358 -9.02 -12.54 -3.30
CA LEU A 358 -9.89 -13.36 -2.46
C LEU A 358 -9.13 -14.59 -1.97
N PRO A 359 -9.14 -14.88 -0.66
CA PRO A 359 -8.66 -16.16 -0.16
C PRO A 359 -9.41 -17.33 -0.81
N ILE A 360 -8.72 -18.45 -0.98
CA ILE A 360 -9.31 -19.69 -1.47
C ILE A 360 -10.32 -20.17 -0.43
N PRO A 361 -11.59 -20.44 -0.82
CA PRO A 361 -12.59 -20.97 0.09
C PRO A 361 -12.16 -22.30 0.70
N GLU A 362 -12.43 -22.47 2.00
CA GLU A 362 -12.36 -23.79 2.63
C GLU A 362 -13.49 -24.66 2.04
N LYS A 363 -13.14 -25.86 1.57
CA LYS A 363 -14.10 -26.82 1.03
C LYS A 363 -14.74 -27.64 2.13
#